data_AF-A0A5C7VW47-F1
#
_entry.id   AF-A0A5C7VW47-F1
#
_cell.length_a   1.000
_cell.length_b   1.000
_cell.length_c   1.000
_cell.angle_alpha   90.00
_cell.angle_beta   90.00
_cell.angle_gamma   90.00
#
_symmetry.space_group_name_H-M   'P 1'
#
loop_
_entity.id
_entity.type
_entity.pdbx_description
1 polymer ?
#
loop_
_entity_poly.entity_id
_entity_poly.type
_entity_poly.pdbx_seq_one_letter_code
_entity_poly.pdbx_strand_id
1 'polypeptide(L)'
;VDGHVLGLAVQSAGSVVQPAQKLMDIVPVGEGLLIEARVQPHLADRIQAGQPVDVRFTAFAHSPQLLLEGEVVSLSADALFDPANHNSYFLARVALAPTASAQLGDRTLVPGLPAEVVFKTGERSLLTYWLHPLTKRLAWSMKEE
;
A
#
# COMPACT_ATOMS: atom_id res chain seq x y z
N VAL A 1 4.46 5.75 -26.68
CA VAL A 1 4.38 5.52 -25.23
C VAL A 1 5.81 5.54 -24.74
N ASP A 2 6.20 6.59 -24.03
CA ASP A 2 7.55 6.68 -23.46
C ASP A 2 7.57 5.82 -22.20
N GLY A 3 8.54 4.91 -22.07
CA GLY A 3 8.51 3.85 -21.06
C GLY A 3 9.91 3.30 -20.77
N HIS A 4 10.17 2.89 -19.53
CA HIS A 4 11.36 2.12 -19.20
C HIS A 4 11.12 0.64 -19.49
N VAL A 5 12.04 0.00 -20.21
CA VAL A 5 11.98 -1.44 -20.54
C VAL A 5 12.60 -2.23 -19.38
N LEU A 6 11.82 -3.09 -18.75
CA LEU A 6 12.29 -4.05 -17.74
C LEU A 6 12.29 -5.47 -18.31
N GLY A 7 13.32 -6.26 -17.97
CA GLY A 7 13.32 -7.70 -18.20
C GLY A 7 13.29 -8.12 -19.67
N LEU A 8 14.20 -7.59 -20.49
CA LEU A 8 14.37 -8.04 -21.87
C LEU A 8 14.79 -9.53 -21.89
N ALA A 9 13.87 -10.41 -22.27
CA ALA A 9 14.08 -11.86 -22.25
C ALA A 9 14.97 -12.35 -23.40
N VAL A 10 15.19 -11.52 -24.44
CA VAL A 10 15.96 -11.87 -25.63
C VAL A 10 17.04 -10.83 -25.86
N GLN A 11 18.29 -11.20 -25.58
CA GLN A 11 19.46 -10.29 -25.69
C GLN A 11 20.22 -10.42 -27.02
N SER A 12 19.86 -11.39 -27.88
CA SER A 12 20.63 -11.73 -29.08
C SER A 12 19.75 -11.74 -30.35
N ALA A 13 20.23 -11.09 -31.41
CA ALA A 13 19.62 -11.18 -32.74
C ALA A 13 19.67 -12.63 -33.27
N GLY A 14 18.51 -13.21 -33.55
CA GLY A 14 18.38 -14.58 -34.07
C GLY A 14 17.89 -15.64 -33.07
N SER A 15 17.48 -15.26 -31.86
CA SER A 15 16.86 -16.18 -30.90
C SER A 15 15.43 -16.56 -31.34
N VAL A 16 15.13 -17.86 -31.28
CA VAL A 16 13.78 -18.42 -31.50
C VAL A 16 12.99 -18.28 -30.20
N VAL A 17 11.81 -17.68 -30.27
CA VAL A 17 10.89 -17.50 -29.14
C VAL A 17 9.70 -18.44 -29.29
N GLN A 18 9.28 -19.05 -28.18
CA GLN A 18 8.10 -19.90 -28.18
C GLN A 18 6.81 -19.05 -28.23
N PRO A 19 5.71 -19.57 -28.79
CA PRO A 19 4.42 -18.91 -28.73
C PRO A 19 4.04 -18.59 -27.28
N ALA A 20 3.51 -17.39 -27.04
CA ALA A 20 3.14 -16.86 -25.71
C ALA A 20 4.31 -16.61 -24.72
N GLN A 21 5.56 -16.63 -25.19
CA GLN A 21 6.70 -16.25 -24.35
C GLN A 21 6.73 -14.74 -24.12
N LYS A 22 6.68 -14.33 -22.84
CA LYS A 22 6.81 -12.93 -22.43
C LYS A 22 8.20 -12.39 -22.76
N LEU A 23 8.28 -11.28 -23.51
CA LEU A 23 9.55 -10.75 -24.03
C LEU A 23 10.10 -9.55 -23.26
N MET A 24 9.22 -8.66 -22.79
CA MET A 24 9.60 -7.46 -22.06
C MET A 24 8.40 -6.93 -21.27
N ASP A 25 8.68 -6.21 -20.19
CA ASP A 25 7.72 -5.36 -19.49
C ASP A 25 8.00 -3.89 -19.85
N ILE A 26 6.97 -3.16 -20.27
CA ILE A 26 7.05 -1.72 -20.53
C ILE A 26 6.37 -1.01 -19.36
N VAL A 27 7.14 -0.22 -18.61
CA VAL A 27 6.62 0.64 -17.54
C VAL A 27 6.48 2.06 -18.11
N PRO A 28 5.25 2.61 -18.26
CA PRO A 28 5.05 3.96 -18.79
C PRO A 28 5.74 5.03 -17.93
N VAL A 29 6.42 5.97 -18.56
CA VAL A 29 6.96 7.17 -17.91
C VAL A 29 5.85 8.21 -17.85
N GLY A 30 5.42 8.61 -16.65
CA GLY A 30 4.45 9.69 -16.44
C GLY A 30 3.11 9.26 -15.85
N GLU A 31 2.90 7.97 -15.57
CA GLU A 31 1.78 7.57 -14.70
C GLU A 31 2.09 7.93 -13.25
N GLY A 32 1.08 8.42 -12.53
CA GLY A 32 1.21 8.72 -11.11
C GLY A 32 1.69 7.49 -10.35
N LEU A 33 2.79 7.64 -9.60
CA LEU A 33 3.34 6.55 -8.80
C LEU A 33 2.32 6.13 -7.74
N LEU A 34 1.82 4.90 -7.90
CA LEU A 34 0.97 4.24 -6.91
C LEU A 34 1.85 3.38 -6.01
N ILE A 35 1.68 3.55 -4.70
CA ILE A 35 2.31 2.72 -3.69
C ILE A 35 1.34 1.61 -3.32
N GLU A 36 1.81 0.36 -3.38
CA GLU A 36 1.05 -0.80 -2.95
C GLU A 36 1.44 -1.16 -1.52
N ALA A 37 0.47 -1.06 -0.61
CA ALA A 37 0.61 -1.45 0.79
C ALA A 37 -0.15 -2.74 1.06
N ARG A 38 0.51 -3.69 1.73
CA ARG A 38 -0.13 -4.91 2.20
C ARG A 38 -0.79 -4.66 3.55
N VAL A 39 -2.10 -4.84 3.61
CA VAL A 39 -2.91 -4.62 4.80
C VAL A 39 -3.33 -5.96 5.39
N GLN A 40 -3.24 -6.09 6.72
CA GLN A 40 -3.71 -7.30 7.39
C GLN A 40 -5.25 -7.34 7.43
N PRO A 41 -5.88 -8.52 7.29
CA PRO A 41 -7.35 -8.65 7.22
C PRO A 41 -8.09 -7.96 8.37
N HIS A 42 -7.55 -8.02 9.59
CA HIS A 42 -8.17 -7.42 10.78
C HIS A 42 -8.13 -5.87 10.79
N LEU A 43 -7.38 -5.25 9.89
CA LEU A 43 -7.31 -3.79 9.71
C LEU A 43 -8.06 -3.31 8.46
N ALA A 44 -8.42 -4.22 7.54
CA ALA A 44 -9.04 -3.87 6.26
C ALA A 44 -10.34 -3.09 6.45
N ASP A 45 -11.18 -3.46 7.43
CA ASP A 45 -12.44 -2.77 7.74
C ASP A 45 -12.28 -1.30 8.17
N ARG A 46 -11.07 -0.90 8.58
CA ARG A 46 -10.77 0.47 9.05
C ARG A 46 -10.18 1.37 7.97
N ILE A 47 -9.87 0.80 6.82
CA ILE A 47 -9.24 1.51 5.71
C ILE A 47 -10.29 1.76 4.66
N GLN A 48 -10.42 3.03 4.26
CA GLN A 48 -11.39 3.45 3.25
C GLN A 48 -10.68 4.25 2.17
N ALA A 49 -11.20 4.17 0.95
CA ALA A 49 -10.78 5.07 -0.12
C ALA A 49 -11.02 6.52 0.31
N GLY A 50 -10.06 7.39 0.02
CA GLY A 50 -10.06 8.78 0.43
C GLY A 50 -9.40 9.08 1.78
N GLN A 51 -8.94 8.05 2.51
CA GLN A 51 -8.31 8.26 3.80
C GLN A 51 -6.89 8.86 3.65
N PRO A 52 -6.55 9.91 4.42
CA PRO A 52 -5.19 10.45 4.43
C PRO A 52 -4.23 9.45 5.08
N VAL A 53 -3.08 9.28 4.45
CA VAL A 53 -2.01 8.39 4.91
C VAL A 53 -0.66 9.09 4.83
N ASP A 54 0.26 8.67 5.68
CA ASP A 54 1.65 9.13 5.60
C ASP A 54 2.51 8.00 5.03
N VAL A 55 3.30 8.31 4.01
CA VAL A 55 4.20 7.38 3.34
C VAL A 55 5.63 7.72 3.72
N ARG A 56 6.37 6.72 4.21
CA ARG A 56 7.78 6.81 4.56
C ARG A 56 8.60 5.89 3.66
N PHE A 57 9.68 6.42 3.09
CA PHE A 57 10.62 5.64 2.29
C PHE A 57 11.86 5.29 3.13
N THR A 58 12.12 4.01 3.35
CA THR A 58 13.26 3.54 4.16
C THR A 58 14.59 3.59 3.41
N ALA A 59 14.55 3.77 2.08
CA ALA A 59 15.74 3.82 1.22
C ALA A 59 16.56 5.12 1.35
N PHE A 60 15.99 6.20 1.87
CA PHE A 60 16.70 7.47 2.00
C PHE A 60 17.48 7.55 3.32
N ALA A 61 18.66 6.95 3.34
CA ALA A 61 19.56 6.93 4.52
C ALA A 61 19.88 8.33 5.10
N HIS A 62 19.81 9.38 4.27
CA HIS A 62 20.13 10.77 4.65
C HIS A 62 18.90 11.61 5.03
N SER A 63 17.69 11.05 4.96
CA SER A 63 16.44 11.73 5.37
C SER A 63 15.41 10.70 5.84
N PRO A 64 15.68 9.95 6.93
CA PRO A 64 14.78 8.91 7.45
C PRO A 64 13.41 9.45 7.91
N GLN A 65 13.25 10.77 8.00
CA GLN A 65 12.06 11.47 8.45
C GLN A 65 11.22 12.05 7.30
N LEU A 66 11.54 11.76 6.03
CA LEU A 66 10.72 12.22 4.92
C LEU A 66 9.37 11.48 4.94
N LEU A 67 8.38 12.12 5.54
CA LEU A 67 6.98 11.73 5.46
C LEU A 67 6.37 12.46 4.28
N LEU A 68 5.83 11.71 3.34
CA LEU A 68 5.04 12.24 2.25
C LEU A 68 3.57 11.99 2.55
N GLU A 69 2.77 13.02 2.39
CA GLU A 69 1.33 12.90 2.47
C GLU A 69 0.79 12.18 1.23
N GLY A 70 -0.15 11.28 1.45
CA GLY A 70 -0.85 10.55 0.40
C GLY A 70 -2.28 10.25 0.78
N GLU A 71 -2.99 9.62 -0.15
CA GLU A 71 -4.40 9.27 -0.02
C GLU A 71 -4.62 7.84 -0.52
N VAL A 72 -5.46 7.08 0.17
CA VAL A 72 -5.86 5.74 -0.27
C VAL A 72 -6.76 5.88 -1.50
N VAL A 73 -6.29 5.40 -2.65
CA VAL A 73 -7.07 5.38 -3.89
C VAL A 73 -8.08 4.24 -3.87
N SER A 74 -7.64 3.06 -3.45
CA SER A 74 -8.47 1.87 -3.45
C SER A 74 -7.95 0.81 -2.48
N LEU A 75 -8.87 0.05 -1.91
CA LEU A 75 -8.59 -1.21 -1.23
C LEU A 75 -9.10 -2.35 -2.11
N SER A 76 -8.32 -3.42 -2.25
CA SER A 76 -8.76 -4.65 -2.90
C SER A 76 -10.05 -5.16 -2.26
N ALA A 77 -11.01 -5.58 -3.08
CA ALA A 77 -12.24 -6.21 -2.59
C ALA A 77 -11.97 -7.61 -2.01
N ASP A 78 -10.95 -8.30 -2.54
CA ASP A 78 -10.60 -9.67 -2.16
C ASP A 78 -9.27 -9.72 -1.40
N ALA A 79 -9.19 -10.68 -0.47
CA ALA A 79 -7.95 -10.99 0.22
C ALA A 79 -7.04 -11.81 -0.71
N LEU A 80 -5.84 -11.30 -0.93
CA LEU A 80 -4.77 -11.98 -1.66
C LEU A 80 -4.01 -12.90 -0.71
N PHE A 81 -3.55 -14.03 -1.24
CA PHE A 81 -2.76 -15.00 -0.47
C PHE A 81 -1.29 -14.86 -0.83
N ASP A 82 -0.42 -14.72 0.17
CA ASP A 82 1.04 -14.78 -0.03
C ASP A 82 1.50 -16.25 0.07
N PRO A 83 1.97 -16.87 -1.03
CA PRO A 83 2.44 -18.26 -1.01
C PRO A 83 3.67 -18.47 -0.14
N ALA A 84 4.48 -17.42 0.08
CA ALA A 84 5.72 -17.54 0.86
C ALA A 84 5.45 -17.55 2.38
N ASN A 85 4.45 -16.79 2.82
CA ASN A 85 4.18 -16.55 4.24
C ASN A 85 2.88 -17.19 4.74
N HIS A 86 2.12 -17.85 3.84
CA HIS A 86 0.80 -18.44 4.12
C HIS A 86 -0.22 -17.50 4.76
N ASN A 87 -0.04 -16.19 4.58
CA ASN A 87 -0.90 -15.16 5.16
C ASN A 87 -1.76 -14.50 4.08
N SER A 88 -3.02 -14.25 4.42
CA SER A 88 -3.89 -13.42 3.60
C SER A 88 -3.66 -11.94 3.90
N TYR A 89 -3.74 -11.10 2.86
CA TYR A 89 -3.58 -9.66 2.95
C TYR A 89 -4.49 -8.96 1.94
N PHE A 90 -4.91 -7.74 2.25
CA PHE A 90 -5.59 -6.87 1.31
C PHE A 90 -4.58 -5.93 0.68
N LEU A 91 -4.73 -5.68 -0.63
CA LEU A 91 -3.88 -4.72 -1.35
C LEU A 91 -4.50 -3.33 -1.26
N ALA A 92 -3.85 -2.41 -0.56
CA ALA A 92 -4.21 -0.99 -0.57
C ALA A 92 -3.32 -0.24 -1.57
N ARG A 93 -3.93 0.51 -2.48
CA ARG A 93 -3.23 1.41 -3.40
C ARG A 93 -3.31 2.84 -2.86
N VAL A 94 -2.16 3.48 -2.76
CA VAL A 94 -1.99 4.83 -2.24
C VAL A 94 -1.40 5.72 -3.33
N ALA A 95 -2.00 6.87 -3.56
CA ALA A 95 -1.43 7.92 -4.39
C ALA A 95 -0.76 8.96 -3.49
N LEU A 96 0.38 9.48 -3.93
CA LEU A 96 1.03 10.61 -3.27
C LEU A 96 0.28 11.91 -3.58
N ALA A 97 0.19 12.80 -2.61
CA ALA A 97 -0.37 14.12 -2.82
C ALA A 97 0.52 14.92 -3.80
N PRO A 98 -0.04 15.86 -4.60
CA PRO A 98 0.76 16.71 -5.48
C PRO A 98 1.81 17.56 -4.74
N THR A 99 1.60 17.82 -3.45
CA THR A 99 2.57 18.50 -2.57
C THR A 99 3.77 17.62 -2.22
N ALA A 100 3.61 16.29 -2.27
CA ALA A 100 4.68 15.34 -1.95
C ALA A 100 5.82 15.39 -2.97
N SER A 101 5.54 15.66 -4.26
CA SER A 101 6.58 15.83 -5.27
C SER A 101 7.46 17.05 -4.98
N ALA A 102 6.90 18.13 -4.43
CA ALA A 102 7.67 19.29 -4.00
C ALA A 102 8.57 18.98 -2.79
N GLN A 103 8.09 18.14 -1.85
CA GLN A 103 8.89 17.68 -0.71
C GLN A 103 9.99 16.69 -1.10
N LEU A 104 9.78 15.96 -2.21
CA LEU A 104 10.76 15.04 -2.77
C LEU A 104 11.97 15.75 -3.40
N GLY A 105 11.76 16.98 -3.90
CA GLY A 105 12.78 17.75 -4.61
C GLY A 105 13.26 17.05 -5.89
N ASP A 106 14.58 16.99 -6.10
CA ASP A 106 15.22 16.32 -7.25
C ASP A 106 15.31 14.79 -7.11
N ARG A 107 14.78 14.20 -6.04
CA ARG A 107 14.86 12.75 -5.82
C ARG A 107 13.85 12.05 -6.70
N THR A 108 14.30 11.09 -7.50
CA THR A 108 13.41 10.27 -8.34
C THR A 108 13.00 9.01 -7.59
N LEU A 109 11.69 8.77 -7.46
CA LEU A 109 11.18 7.48 -6.98
C LEU A 109 11.27 6.46 -8.12
N VAL A 110 11.92 5.34 -7.83
CA VAL A 110 12.03 4.21 -8.74
C VAL A 110 11.08 3.10 -8.26
N PRO A 111 10.35 2.41 -9.16
CA PRO A 111 9.57 1.23 -8.79
C PRO A 111 10.42 0.17 -8.08
N GLY A 112 9.85 -0.48 -7.07
CA GLY A 112 10.53 -1.51 -6.27
C GLY A 112 11.24 -0.99 -5.02
N LEU A 113 11.23 0.32 -4.76
CA LEU A 113 11.70 0.88 -3.49
C LEU A 113 10.77 0.44 -2.34
N PRO A 114 11.32 -0.03 -1.20
CA PRO A 114 10.52 -0.32 -0.02
C PRO A 114 9.95 0.98 0.56
N ALA A 115 8.63 0.97 0.79
CA ALA A 115 7.90 2.06 1.40
C ALA A 115 7.02 1.51 2.54
N GLU A 116 6.87 2.31 3.58
CA GLU A 116 5.99 2.03 4.71
C GLU A 116 4.84 3.03 4.67
N VAL A 117 3.62 2.52 4.74
CA VAL A 117 2.41 3.34 4.75
C VAL A 117 1.80 3.30 6.14
N VAL A 118 1.63 4.47 6.73
CA VAL A 118 0.98 4.66 8.02
C VAL A 118 -0.43 5.17 7.78
N PHE A 119 -1.40 4.31 8.04
CA PHE A 119 -2.82 4.64 7.94
C PHE A 119 -3.27 5.40 9.18
N LYS A 120 -3.87 6.58 9.00
CA LYS A 120 -4.51 7.34 10.08
C LYS A 120 -5.88 6.73 10.40
N THR A 121 -5.90 5.48 10.87
CA THR A 121 -7.14 4.82 11.31
C THR A 121 -7.58 5.49 12.60
N GLY A 122 -8.78 6.05 12.63
CA GLY A 122 -9.30 6.96 13.66
C GLY A 122 -8.85 6.71 15.10
N GLU A 123 -8.71 7.81 15.83
CA GLU A 123 -8.28 7.86 17.22
C GLU A 123 -9.12 6.89 18.07
N ARG A 124 -8.47 5.88 18.67
CA ARG A 124 -9.11 5.16 19.78
C ARG A 124 -9.29 6.19 20.89
N SER A 125 -10.51 6.67 21.09
CA SER A 125 -10.81 7.50 22.26
C SER A 125 -10.49 6.68 23.51
N LEU A 126 -9.66 7.22 24.40
CA LEU A 126 -9.35 6.62 25.71
C LEU A 126 -10.65 6.32 26.48
N LEU A 127 -11.70 7.12 26.25
CA LEU A 127 -13.04 6.92 26.76
C LEU A 127 -13.64 5.57 26.35
N THR A 128 -13.45 5.14 25.10
CA THR A 128 -13.95 3.85 24.58
C THR A 128 -13.27 2.68 25.28
N TYR A 129 -11.98 2.81 25.64
CA TYR A 129 -11.27 1.78 26.40
C TYR A 129 -11.81 1.64 27.83
N TRP A 130 -12.16 2.77 28.46
CA TRP A 130 -12.73 2.81 29.81
C TRP A 130 -14.19 2.32 29.87
N LEU A 131 -15.00 2.59 28.85
CA LEU A 131 -16.43 2.24 28.82
C LEU A 131 -16.70 0.81 28.30
N HIS A 132 -15.74 0.17 27.64
CA HIS A 132 -15.87 -1.20 27.12
C HIS A 132 -16.24 -2.27 28.18
N PRO A 133 -15.63 -2.30 29.39
CA PRO A 133 -15.99 -3.28 30.41
C PRO A 133 -17.34 -3.02 31.10
N LEU A 134 -17.90 -1.81 31.01
CA LEU A 134 -19.20 -1.46 31.60
C LEU A 134 -20.36 -1.92 30.70
N THR A 135 -20.24 -1.69 29.39
CA THR A 135 -21.26 -2.11 28.42
C THR A 135 -21.35 -3.63 28.27
N LYS A 136 -20.21 -4.36 28.33
CA LYS A 136 -20.20 -5.83 28.32
C LYS A 136 -20.95 -6.45 29.50
N ARG A 137 -20.91 -5.83 30.69
CA ARG A 137 -21.60 -6.35 31.89
C ARG A 137 -23.12 -6.14 31.82
N LEU A 138 -23.58 -5.04 31.26
CA LEU A 138 -25.02 -4.77 31.09
C LEU A 138 -25.66 -5.71 30.05
N ALA A 139 -24.96 -6.01 28.95
CA ALA A 139 -25.47 -6.89 27.91
C ALA A 139 -25.67 -8.36 28.36
N TRP A 140 -24.90 -8.82 29.35
CA TRP A 140 -25.05 -10.19 29.89
C TRP A 140 -26.20 -10.30 30.90
N SER A 141 -26.55 -9.21 31.59
CA SER A 141 -27.65 -9.19 32.55
C SER A 141 -29.05 -9.20 31.91
N MET A 142 -29.16 -8.93 30.60
CA MET A 142 -30.45 -8.86 29.90
C MET A 142 -30.76 -10.12 29.08
N LYS A 143 -29.98 -11.20 29.25
CA LYS A 143 -30.16 -12.46 28.50
C LYS A 143 -30.61 -13.64 29.38
N GLU A 144 -31.15 -13.35 30.56
CA GLU A 144 -31.72 -14.35 31.45
C GLU A 144 -33.10 -13.88 31.90
N GLU A 145 -34.09 -14.07 31.02
CA GLU A 145 -35.41 -14.66 31.26
C GLU A 145 -35.94 -15.24 29.94
#